data_AF-D3IVC6-F1
#
_entry.id   AF-D3IVC6-F1
#
_cell.length_a   1.000
_cell.length_b   1.000
_cell.length_c   1.000
_cell.angle_alpha   90.00
_cell.angle_beta   90.00
_cell.angle_gamma   90.00
#
_symmetry.space_group_name_H-M   'P 1'
#
loop_
_entity.id
_entity.type
_entity.pdbx_description
1 polymer ?
#
loop_
_entity_poly.entity_id
_entity_poly.type
_entity_poly.pdbx_seq_one_letter_code
_entity_poly.pdbx_strand_id
1 'polypeptide(L)'
;ETKLENVDQVLALYLGGYRMHKFEQRPASNTRGGILLLWNDNYINVEAIQLEASSLSATITVKECSTVFHLTTVYGPSRDRDKSTFLEELK
;
A
#
# COMPACT_ATOMS: atom_id res chain seq x y z
N GLU A 1 5.87 18.38 -8.84
CA GLU A 1 5.75 17.12 -8.10
C GLU A 1 5.64 15.99 -9.12
N THR A 2 6.65 15.14 -9.23
CA THR A 2 6.68 14.03 -10.21
C THR A 2 6.22 12.77 -9.48
N LYS A 3 5.06 12.25 -9.84
CA LYS A 3 4.49 11.05 -9.21
C LYS A 3 5.10 9.82 -9.86
N LEU A 4 5.52 8.86 -9.05
CA LEU A 4 6.12 7.63 -9.53
C LEU A 4 5.03 6.71 -10.07
N GLU A 5 5.05 6.48 -11.38
CA GLU A 5 4.13 5.54 -12.05
C GLU A 5 4.49 4.08 -11.75
N ASN A 6 5.75 3.79 -11.45
CA ASN A 6 6.22 2.46 -11.09
C ASN A 6 7.36 2.55 -10.08
N VAL A 7 7.22 1.85 -8.95
CA VAL A 7 8.30 1.60 -7.99
C VAL A 7 8.90 0.23 -8.29
N ASP A 8 10.18 0.23 -8.68
CA ASP A 8 10.95 -1.01 -8.80
C ASP A 8 11.63 -1.38 -7.47
N GLN A 9 12.25 -2.56 -7.44
CA GLN A 9 12.89 -3.05 -6.22
C GLN A 9 14.07 -2.17 -5.77
N VAL A 10 14.79 -1.55 -6.70
CA VAL A 10 15.92 -0.66 -6.38
C VAL A 10 15.41 0.61 -5.69
N LEU A 11 14.33 1.19 -6.20
CA LEU A 11 13.69 2.36 -5.62
C LEU A 11 13.02 2.04 -4.29
N ALA A 12 12.37 0.88 -4.17
CA ALA A 12 11.81 0.41 -2.89
C ALA A 12 12.91 0.27 -1.82
N LEU A 13 14.07 -0.30 -2.16
CA LEU A 13 15.23 -0.40 -1.27
C LEU A 13 15.85 0.97 -0.95
N TYR A 14 15.90 1.89 -1.92
CA TYR A 14 16.36 3.26 -1.69
C TYR A 14 15.45 4.00 -0.70
N LEU A 15 14.14 3.82 -0.80
CA LEU A 15 13.15 4.47 0.07
C LEU A 15 13.01 3.80 1.45
N GLY A 16 13.00 2.46 1.49
CA GLY A 16 12.80 1.66 2.70
C GLY A 16 14.09 1.28 3.43
N GLY A 17 15.24 1.57 2.84
CA GLY A 17 16.54 1.07 3.29
C GLY A 17 16.70 -0.44 3.10
N TYR A 18 17.88 -0.96 3.44
CA TYR A 18 18.23 -2.37 3.21
C TYR A 18 17.33 -3.39 3.92
N ARG A 19 16.62 -2.96 4.98
CA ARG A 19 15.80 -3.84 5.81
C ARG A 19 14.40 -4.04 5.26
N MET A 20 13.93 -3.20 4.35
CA MET A 20 12.59 -3.29 3.77
C MET A 20 12.71 -3.72 2.31
N HIS A 21 12.83 -5.03 2.09
CA HIS A 21 13.11 -5.60 0.76
C HIS A 21 11.90 -6.23 0.07
N LYS A 22 10.74 -6.24 0.73
CA LYS A 22 9.45 -6.57 0.13
C LYS A 22 8.55 -5.36 0.08
N PHE A 23 7.78 -5.26 -1.00
CA PHE A 23 6.90 -4.14 -1.22
C PHE A 23 5.69 -4.52 -2.07
N GLU A 24 4.63 -3.73 -1.92
CA GLU A 24 3.48 -3.69 -2.80
C GLU A 24 3.15 -2.23 -3.08
N GLN A 25 2.59 -1.98 -4.26
CA GLN A 25 2.24 -0.63 -4.64
C GLN A 25 0.89 -0.56 -5.33
N ARG A 26 0.18 0.54 -5.06
CA ARG A 26 -0.85 1.06 -5.94
C ARG A 26 -0.25 2.24 -6.70
N PRO A 27 0.08 2.09 -7.99
CA PRO A 27 0.73 3.15 -8.75
C PRO A 27 -0.21 4.35 -8.92
N ALA A 28 0.38 5.53 -9.11
CA ALA A 28 -0.34 6.77 -9.37
C ALA A 28 -0.89 6.87 -10.82
N SER A 29 -1.33 5.75 -11.40
CA SER A 29 -1.80 5.68 -12.79
C SER A 29 -3.17 6.34 -12.91
N ASN A 30 -3.24 7.50 -13.58
CA ASN A 30 -4.45 8.32 -13.73
C ASN A 30 -5.01 8.90 -12.42
N THR A 31 -4.20 8.93 -11.36
CA THR A 31 -4.61 9.41 -10.04
C THR A 31 -3.68 10.53 -9.59
N ARG A 32 -4.08 11.26 -8.54
CA ARG A 32 -3.24 12.30 -7.94
C ARG A 32 -2.28 11.74 -6.87
N GLY A 33 -2.15 10.44 -6.72
CA GLY A 33 -1.27 9.85 -5.71
C GLY A 33 -1.23 8.33 -5.85
N GLY A 34 -0.14 7.72 -5.37
CA GLY A 34 0.00 6.27 -5.26
C GLY A 34 0.18 5.86 -3.80
N ILE A 35 0.07 4.57 -3.54
CA ILE A 35 0.36 3.96 -2.24
C ILE A 35 1.55 3.04 -2.42
N LEU A 36 2.50 3.10 -1.48
CA LEU A 36 3.61 2.17 -1.40
C LEU A 36 3.62 1.55 0.00
N LEU A 37 3.48 0.23 0.09
CA LEU A 37 3.62 -0.54 1.32
C LEU A 37 4.98 -1.24 1.30
N LEU A 38 5.81 -0.98 2.30
CA LEU A 38 7.15 -1.55 2.46
C LEU A 38 7.18 -2.38 3.75
N TRP A 39 7.78 -3.58 3.70
CA TRP A 39 7.97 -4.40 4.90
C TRP A 39 9.22 -5.27 4.85
N ASN A 40 9.62 -5.75 6.03
CA ASN A 40 10.68 -6.73 6.20
C ASN A 40 10.06 -8.12 6.39
N ASP A 41 10.26 -9.01 5.42
CA ASP A 41 9.68 -10.35 5.48
C ASP A 41 10.26 -11.24 6.58
N ASN A 42 11.35 -10.86 7.25
CA ASN A 42 11.85 -11.59 8.41
C ASN A 42 10.94 -11.44 9.63
N TYR A 43 10.20 -10.32 9.72
CA TYR A 43 9.36 -9.99 10.87
C TYR A 43 7.87 -10.00 10.54
N ILE A 44 7.52 -9.67 9.30
CA ILE A 44 6.13 -9.46 8.88
C ILE A 44 5.81 -10.38 7.70
N ASN A 45 4.69 -11.09 7.80
CA ASN A 45 4.06 -11.73 6.66
C ASN A 45 2.90 -10.86 6.18
N VAL A 46 2.78 -10.69 4.86
CA VAL A 46 1.73 -9.89 4.22
C VAL A 46 0.99 -10.79 3.24
N GLU A 47 -0.32 -10.92 3.42
CA GLU A 47 -1.19 -11.79 2.64
C GLU A 47 -2.50 -11.08 2.30
N ALA A 48 -3.31 -11.70 1.43
CA ALA A 48 -4.62 -11.20 1.04
C ALA A 48 -4.59 -9.72 0.59
N ILE A 49 -3.59 -9.37 -0.23
CA ILE A 49 -3.43 -8.02 -0.75
C ILE A 49 -4.59 -7.71 -1.70
N GLN A 50 -5.27 -6.61 -1.45
CA GLN A 50 -6.36 -6.07 -2.25
C GLN A 50 -5.99 -4.65 -2.68
N LEU A 51 -6.02 -4.41 -3.99
CA LEU A 51 -5.67 -3.13 -4.60
C LEU A 51 -6.91 -2.54 -5.24
N GLU A 52 -7.48 -1.51 -4.60
CA GLU A 52 -8.63 -0.77 -5.13
C GLU A 52 -8.17 0.53 -5.81
N ALA A 53 -9.10 1.36 -6.30
CA ALA A 53 -8.73 2.60 -6.96
C ALA A 53 -7.94 3.54 -6.03
N SER A 54 -8.40 3.68 -4.79
CA SER A 54 -7.84 4.65 -3.83
C SER A 54 -7.35 4.03 -2.52
N SER A 55 -7.29 2.70 -2.44
CA SER A 55 -6.85 1.98 -1.25
C SER A 55 -5.98 0.76 -1.57
N LEU A 56 -5.20 0.37 -0.57
CA LEU A 56 -4.44 -0.88 -0.51
C LEU A 56 -4.75 -1.53 0.84
N SER A 57 -5.37 -2.69 0.81
CA SER A 57 -5.66 -3.49 2.00
C SER A 57 -4.81 -4.75 2.02
N ALA A 58 -4.38 -5.19 3.19
CA ALA A 58 -3.69 -6.46 3.36
C ALA A 58 -3.88 -7.01 4.77
N THR A 59 -3.78 -8.33 4.90
CA THR A 59 -3.68 -9.01 6.19
C THR A 59 -2.21 -9.09 6.57
N ILE A 60 -1.89 -8.54 7.74
CA ILE A 60 -0.54 -8.46 8.27
C ILE A 60 -0.42 -9.43 9.43
N THR A 61 0.60 -10.28 9.41
CA THR A 61 0.96 -11.15 10.53
C THR A 61 2.34 -10.79 11.04
N VAL A 62 2.43 -10.43 12.33
CA VAL A 62 3.69 -10.24 13.04
C VAL A 62 4.22 -11.60 13.47
N LYS A 63 5.33 -12.03 12.88
CA LYS A 63 5.85 -13.40 13.05
C LYS A 63 6.27 -13.72 14.48
N GLU A 64 6.82 -12.73 15.21
CA GLU A 64 7.32 -12.92 16.57
C GLU A 64 6.23 -13.32 17.57
N CYS A 65 5.06 -12.70 17.47
CA CYS A 65 3.97 -12.89 18.42
C CYS A 65 2.70 -13.50 17.80
N SER A 66 2.74 -13.88 16.52
CA SER A 66 1.60 -14.37 15.74
C SER A 66 0.38 -13.45 15.77
N THR A 67 0.58 -12.15 16.01
CA THR A 67 -0.51 -11.17 15.98
C THR A 67 -0.90 -10.90 14.55
N VAL A 68 -2.19 -11.04 14.26
CA VAL A 68 -2.78 -10.81 12.94
C VAL A 68 -3.66 -9.57 12.99
N PHE A 69 -3.50 -8.67 12.03
CA PHE A 69 -4.35 -7.50 11.87
C PHE A 69 -4.57 -7.16 10.40
N HIS A 70 -5.66 -6.46 10.12
CA HIS A 70 -5.93 -5.91 8.80
C HIS A 70 -5.40 -4.47 8.72
N LEU A 71 -4.63 -4.20 7.67
CA LEU A 71 -4.12 -2.86 7.38
C LEU A 71 -4.73 -2.38 6.07
N THR A 72 -5.40 -1.25 6.12
CA THR A 72 -5.90 -0.54 4.93
C THR A 72 -5.26 0.83 4.89
N THR A 73 -4.46 1.05 3.85
CA THR A 73 -3.88 2.36 3.53
C THR A 73 -4.71 3.00 2.43
N VAL A 74 -5.00 4.30 2.56
CA VAL A 74 -5.86 5.03 1.62
C VAL A 74 -5.22 6.35 1.23
N TYR A 75 -5.54 6.83 0.03
CA TYR A 75 -5.41 8.24 -0.29
C TYR A 75 -6.80 8.78 -0.67
N GLY A 76 -7.23 9.85 -0.01
CA GLY A 76 -8.56 10.39 -0.25
C GLY A 76 -8.68 10.99 -1.66
N PRO A 77 -9.78 10.72 -2.40
CA PRO A 77 -9.99 11.32 -3.70
C PRO A 77 -10.13 12.85 -3.56
N SER A 78 -9.52 13.59 -4.49
CA SER A 78 -9.56 15.07 -4.45
C SER A 78 -10.87 15.67 -4.97
N ARG A 79 -11.72 14.89 -5.66
CA ARG A 79 -12.99 15.36 -6.23
C ARG A 79 -14.14 14.83 -5.39
N ASP A 80 -15.08 15.71 -5.03
CA ASP A 80 -16.22 15.34 -4.18
C ASP A 80 -17.07 14.21 -4.78
N ARG A 81 -17.23 14.20 -6.10
CA ARG A 81 -18.02 13.16 -6.80
C ARG A 81 -17.45 11.74 -6.65
N ASP A 82 -16.16 11.62 -6.35
CA ASP A 82 -15.46 10.34 -6.24
C ASP A 82 -15.46 9.85 -4.76
N LYS A 83 -15.91 10.68 -3.81
CA LYS A 83 -15.92 10.35 -2.37
C LYS A 83 -16.90 9.24 -2.00
N SER A 84 -18.05 9.17 -2.66
CA SER A 84 -19.04 8.12 -2.39
C SER A 84 -18.49 6.74 -2.76
N THR A 85 -17.93 6.62 -3.96
CA THR A 85 -17.27 5.39 -4.43
C THR A 85 -16.10 5.00 -3.54
N PHE A 86 -15.28 5.97 -3.13
CA PHE A 86 -14.20 5.74 -2.16
C PHE A 86 -14.71 5.17 -0.82
N LEU A 87 -15.82 5.67 -0.29
CA LEU A 87 -16.38 5.12 0.95
C LEU A 87 -17.00 3.73 0.75
N GLU A 88 -17.45 3.40 -0.44
CA GLU A 88 -17.91 2.04 -0.78
C GLU A 88 -16.75 1.06 -0.90
N GLU A 89 -15.59 1.49 -1.41
CA GLU A 89 -14.34 0.70 -1.45
C GLU A 89 -13.82 0.31 -0.04
N LEU A 90 -14.25 1.02 1.01
CA LEU A 90 -13.78 0.80 2.39
C LEU A 90 -14.76 0.02 3.29
N LYS A 91 -15.89 -0.42 2.74
CA LYS A 91 -16.87 -1.23 3.47
C LYS A 91 -16.51 -2.71 3.41
#